data_AF-A0A3R7EML3-F1
#
_entry.id   AF-A0A3R7EML3-F1
#
_cell.length_a   1.000
_cell.length_b   1.000
_cell.length_c   1.000
_cell.angle_alpha   90.00
_cell.angle_beta   90.00
_cell.angle_gamma   90.00
#
_symmetry.space_group_name_H-M   'P 1'
#
loop_
_entity.id
_entity.type
_entity.pdbx_description
1 polymer ?
#
loop_
_entity_poly.entity_id
_entity_poly.type
_entity_poly.pdbx_seq_one_letter_code
_entity_poly.pdbx_strand_id
1 'polypeptide(L)'
;MGGITEAEKVLLFSVLEFLAPLSGKDGVDAAKVQAGVKSLQYVNMTSVLMGKALSKFKEKFGSDKAPPSLSKEEKEAKAETLKASGNAALSAKDFAKAEQLYSEAIALSPAGPNSHIYLSNLAAAQMYLEKYDDVVDNCEKSIELNPKYVKAYSRLGAAYLQLEDIDLAIDAFSRGLEVDPTNDMCKSGLHDARNRQSHLQTRNAPPPAGGGGMPDLSALAGMMGGAGGGAGGLAGLMSNPAMQQMAAQMMQNPQMMAMYNHHHHMDYAGQTDGWTMIIGLKT
;
A
#
# COMPACT_ATOMS: atom_id res chain seq x y z
N MET A 1 18.38 14.45 -35.01
CA MET A 1 18.47 13.03 -34.62
C MET A 1 17.14 12.66 -34.01
N GLY A 2 16.30 11.91 -34.73
CA GLY A 2 15.00 11.46 -34.23
C GLY A 2 15.21 10.31 -33.27
N GLY A 3 14.95 10.54 -31.98
CA GLY A 3 14.96 9.47 -30.98
C GLY A 3 13.85 8.46 -31.24
N ILE A 4 14.13 7.20 -30.88
CA ILE A 4 13.14 6.12 -30.93
C ILE A 4 12.04 6.47 -29.92
N THR A 5 10.80 6.50 -30.39
CA THR A 5 9.62 6.74 -29.56
C THR A 5 9.41 5.59 -28.58
N GLU A 6 8.78 5.85 -27.42
CA GLU A 6 8.50 4.79 -26.45
C GLU A 6 7.66 3.64 -27.03
N ALA A 7 6.76 3.95 -27.96
CA ALA A 7 6.00 2.95 -28.70
C ALA A 7 6.89 2.02 -29.55
N GLU A 8 7.94 2.57 -30.18
CA GLU A 8 8.91 1.79 -30.95
C GLU A 8 9.79 0.92 -30.04
N LYS A 9 10.11 1.38 -28.82
CA LYS A 9 10.85 0.58 -27.81
C LYS A 9 10.03 -0.60 -27.30
N VAL A 10 8.75 -0.38 -27.01
CA VAL A 10 7.80 -1.43 -26.58
C VAL A 10 7.61 -2.48 -27.68
N LEU A 11 7.54 -2.05 -28.94
CA LEU A 11 7.43 -2.94 -30.09
C LEU A 11 8.71 -3.76 -30.29
N LEU A 12 9.88 -3.15 -30.14
CA LEU A 12 11.18 -3.83 -30.25
C LEU A 12 11.33 -4.90 -29.16
N PHE A 13 10.95 -4.56 -27.92
CA PHE A 13 10.97 -5.48 -26.79
C PHE A 13 10.03 -6.68 -27.04
N SER A 14 8.81 -6.41 -27.54
CA SER A 14 7.84 -7.45 -27.90
C SER A 14 8.33 -8.39 -29.01
N VAL A 15 9.04 -7.86 -30.01
CA VAL A 15 9.64 -8.66 -31.09
C VAL A 15 10.81 -9.52 -30.59
N LEU A 16 11.66 -8.98 -29.72
CA LEU A 16 12.77 -9.71 -29.12
C LEU A 16 12.29 -10.86 -28.23
N GLU A 17 11.27 -10.61 -27.41
CA GLU A 17 10.62 -11.64 -26.60
C GLU A 17 9.92 -12.72 -27.43
N PHE A 18 9.38 -12.36 -28.60
CA PHE A 18 8.74 -13.31 -29.50
C PHE A 18 9.74 -14.23 -30.21
N LEU A 19 10.96 -13.73 -30.48
CA LEU A 19 12.01 -14.50 -31.14
C LEU A 19 12.77 -15.43 -30.18
N ALA A 20 12.91 -15.09 -28.90
CA ALA A 20 13.67 -15.88 -27.93
C ALA A 20 13.20 -17.35 -27.78
N PRO A 21 11.90 -17.68 -27.75
CA PRO A 21 11.41 -19.06 -27.65
C PRO A 21 11.51 -19.86 -28.95
N LEU A 22 11.79 -19.20 -30.08
CA LEU A 22 11.97 -19.88 -31.37
C LEU A 22 13.36 -20.51 -31.51
N SER A 23 14.29 -20.24 -30.58
CA SER A 23 15.67 -20.76 -30.60
C SER A 23 15.82 -22.24 -30.24
N GLY A 24 14.82 -23.07 -30.54
CA GLY A 24 14.83 -24.50 -30.22
C GLY A 24 13.67 -25.31 -30.80
N LYS A 25 12.87 -24.74 -31.72
CA LYS A 25 11.83 -25.48 -32.45
C LYS A 25 12.42 -26.11 -33.71
N ASP A 26 12.00 -27.33 -34.04
CA ASP A 26 12.46 -28.07 -35.22
C ASP A 26 12.35 -27.21 -36.50
N GLY A 27 13.46 -27.10 -37.23
CA GLY A 27 13.57 -26.29 -38.46
C GLY A 27 13.93 -24.82 -38.26
N VAL A 28 14.09 -24.33 -37.03
CA VAL A 28 14.53 -22.96 -36.74
C VAL A 28 15.94 -22.94 -36.19
N ASP A 29 16.87 -22.36 -36.95
CA ASP A 29 18.29 -22.23 -36.59
C ASP A 29 18.46 -21.28 -35.40
N ALA A 30 18.63 -21.88 -34.23
CA ALA A 30 18.78 -21.19 -32.94
C ALA A 30 19.91 -20.15 -32.95
N ALA A 31 21.02 -20.42 -33.65
CA ALA A 31 22.15 -19.50 -33.74
C ALA A 31 21.79 -18.26 -34.57
N LYS A 32 20.99 -18.42 -35.64
CA LYS A 32 20.51 -17.29 -36.46
C LYS A 32 19.46 -16.45 -35.75
N VAL A 33 18.57 -17.08 -34.97
CA VAL A 33 17.60 -16.36 -34.14
C VAL A 33 18.33 -15.55 -33.06
N GLN A 34 19.28 -16.16 -32.37
CA GLN A 34 20.05 -15.50 -31.32
C GLN A 34 20.97 -14.39 -31.87
N ALA A 35 21.51 -14.54 -33.08
CA ALA A 35 22.24 -13.48 -33.80
C ALA A 35 21.31 -12.33 -34.25
N GLY A 36 20.08 -12.64 -34.66
CA GLY A 36 19.03 -11.64 -34.98
C GLY A 36 18.62 -10.82 -33.74
N VAL A 37 18.39 -11.51 -32.61
CA VAL A 37 18.09 -10.89 -31.32
C VAL A 37 19.24 -10.01 -30.84
N LYS A 38 20.49 -10.51 -30.87
CA LYS A 38 21.68 -9.72 -30.49
C LYS A 38 21.93 -8.51 -31.40
N SER A 39 21.68 -8.63 -32.70
CA SER A 39 21.85 -7.50 -33.64
C SER A 39 20.77 -6.43 -33.49
N LEU A 40 19.55 -6.80 -33.09
CA LEU A 40 18.47 -5.85 -32.77
C LEU A 40 18.68 -5.14 -31.42
N GLN A 41 19.30 -5.81 -30.45
CA GLN A 41 19.59 -5.27 -29.13
C GLN A 41 20.72 -4.21 -29.13
N TYR A 42 21.54 -4.17 -30.19
CA TYR A 42 22.71 -3.28 -30.31
C TYR A 42 22.50 -2.05 -31.20
N VAL A 43 21.38 -1.93 -31.90
CA VAL A 43 21.19 -0.87 -32.89
C VAL A 43 20.10 0.09 -32.42
N ASN A 44 20.46 1.38 -32.28
CA ASN A 44 19.51 2.49 -32.28
C ASN A 44 18.82 2.53 -33.66
N MET A 45 17.86 1.62 -33.85
CA MET A 45 17.26 1.31 -35.15
C MET A 45 16.40 2.49 -35.62
N THR A 46 16.97 3.30 -36.50
CA THR A 46 16.18 4.17 -37.37
C THR A 46 15.11 3.36 -38.12
N SER A 47 13.96 3.98 -38.37
CA SER A 47 12.78 3.41 -39.03
C SER A 47 13.06 2.58 -40.29
N VAL A 48 14.15 2.90 -41.01
CA VAL A 48 14.60 2.21 -42.23
C VAL A 48 15.08 0.78 -41.96
N LEU A 49 15.84 0.55 -40.90
CA LEU A 49 16.34 -0.80 -40.57
C LEU A 49 15.21 -1.66 -40.00
N MET A 50 14.28 -1.07 -39.25
CA MET A 50 13.06 -1.74 -38.76
C MET A 50 12.23 -2.22 -39.95
N GLY A 51 12.04 -1.37 -40.96
CA GLY A 51 11.36 -1.74 -42.20
C GLY A 51 12.03 -2.89 -42.95
N LYS A 52 13.37 -2.92 -43.02
CA LYS A 52 14.12 -4.03 -43.64
C LYS A 52 14.01 -5.34 -42.85
N ALA A 53 14.04 -5.29 -41.53
CA ALA A 53 13.86 -6.46 -40.68
C ALA A 53 12.44 -7.03 -40.82
N LEU A 54 11.42 -6.16 -40.80
CA LEU A 54 10.03 -6.53 -41.02
C LEU A 54 9.79 -7.09 -42.43
N SER A 55 10.45 -6.53 -43.44
CA SER A 55 10.38 -7.00 -44.82
C SER A 55 10.97 -8.40 -44.97
N LYS A 56 12.15 -8.66 -44.39
CA LYS A 56 12.76 -10.01 -44.39
C LYS A 56 11.93 -11.03 -43.59
N PHE A 57 11.28 -10.58 -42.52
CA PHE A 57 10.34 -11.41 -41.77
C PHE A 57 9.13 -11.79 -42.63
N LYS A 58 8.49 -10.81 -43.29
CA LYS A 58 7.38 -11.05 -44.23
C LYS A 58 7.78 -11.93 -45.42
N GLU A 59 8.99 -11.77 -45.93
CA GLU A 59 9.52 -12.58 -47.04
C GLU A 59 9.71 -14.05 -46.63
N LYS A 60 10.15 -14.30 -45.39
CA LYS A 60 10.43 -15.66 -44.88
C LYS A 60 9.21 -16.35 -44.28
N PHE A 61 8.24 -15.59 -43.76
CA PHE A 61 7.09 -16.12 -43.02
C PHE A 61 5.71 -15.77 -43.64
N GLY A 62 5.69 -15.04 -44.76
CA GLY A 62 4.48 -14.61 -45.46
C GLY A 62 3.93 -13.25 -44.98
N SER A 63 3.15 -12.56 -45.82
CA SER A 63 2.60 -11.23 -45.55
C SER A 63 1.33 -11.20 -44.70
N ASP A 64 0.67 -12.35 -44.51
CA ASP A 64 -0.75 -12.38 -44.11
C ASP A 64 -1.01 -12.99 -42.74
N LYS A 65 0.03 -13.45 -42.04
CA LYS A 65 -0.08 -13.89 -40.65
C LYS A 65 0.56 -12.85 -39.77
N ALA A 66 -0.26 -12.07 -39.07
CA ALA A 66 0.18 -11.32 -37.89
C ALA A 66 1.07 -12.25 -37.04
N PRO A 67 2.19 -11.75 -36.47
CA PRO A 67 3.01 -12.57 -35.58
C PRO A 67 2.09 -13.27 -34.58
N PRO A 68 2.20 -14.60 -34.39
CA PRO A 68 1.23 -15.35 -33.59
C PRO A 68 1.02 -14.65 -32.26
N SER A 69 -0.16 -14.08 -32.08
CA SER A 69 -0.55 -13.52 -30.80
C SER A 69 -0.54 -14.68 -29.82
N LEU A 70 0.15 -14.53 -28.69
CA LEU A 70 0.11 -15.51 -27.59
C LEU A 70 -1.33 -15.97 -27.38
N SER A 71 -1.52 -17.29 -27.29
CA SER A 71 -2.83 -17.84 -26.95
C SER A 71 -3.30 -17.29 -25.60
N LYS A 72 -4.60 -17.39 -25.31
CA LYS A 72 -5.11 -16.97 -24.01
C LYS A 72 -4.36 -17.68 -22.88
N GLU A 73 -4.15 -18.98 -23.01
CA GLU A 73 -3.46 -19.83 -22.04
C GLU A 73 -1.99 -19.44 -21.88
N GLU A 74 -1.30 -19.12 -22.97
CA GLU A 74 0.09 -18.64 -22.94
C GLU A 74 0.20 -17.27 -22.25
N LYS A 75 -0.75 -16.36 -22.48
CA LYS A 75 -0.81 -15.05 -21.80
C LYS A 75 -1.02 -15.23 -20.30
N GLU A 76 -1.93 -16.10 -19.89
CA GLU A 76 -2.19 -16.38 -18.46
C GLU A 76 -0.96 -17.01 -17.79
N ALA A 77 -0.32 -17.99 -18.44
CA ALA A 77 0.90 -18.60 -17.90
C ALA A 77 2.07 -17.59 -17.77
N LYS A 78 2.21 -16.69 -18.75
CA LYS A 78 3.20 -15.62 -18.69
C LYS A 78 2.85 -14.60 -17.60
N ALA A 79 1.57 -14.23 -17.44
CA ALA A 79 1.12 -13.33 -16.37
C ALA A 79 1.41 -13.92 -14.97
N GLU A 80 1.20 -15.22 -14.78
CA GLU A 80 1.57 -15.92 -13.52
C GLU A 80 3.08 -15.90 -13.26
N THR A 81 3.89 -16.07 -14.29
CA THR A 81 5.35 -16.01 -14.19
C THR A 81 5.84 -14.59 -13.84
N LEU A 82 5.22 -13.58 -14.44
CA LEU A 82 5.49 -12.16 -14.12
C LEU A 82 5.06 -11.82 -12.70
N LYS A 83 3.88 -12.29 -12.24
CA LYS A 83 3.45 -12.15 -10.85
C LYS A 83 4.46 -12.78 -9.89
N ALA A 84 4.91 -14.02 -10.15
CA ALA A 84 5.90 -14.67 -9.30
C ALA A 84 7.22 -13.89 -9.25
N SER A 85 7.66 -13.34 -10.38
CA SER A 85 8.84 -12.48 -10.46
C SER A 85 8.64 -11.15 -9.73
N GLY A 86 7.45 -10.55 -9.83
CA GLY A 86 7.05 -9.36 -9.09
C GLY A 86 7.05 -9.59 -7.58
N ASN A 87 6.57 -10.76 -7.12
CA ASN A 87 6.62 -11.15 -5.71
C ASN A 87 8.07 -11.24 -5.22
N ALA A 88 8.97 -11.83 -6.03
CA ALA A 88 10.39 -11.91 -5.69
C ALA A 88 11.05 -10.52 -5.60
N ALA A 89 10.72 -9.61 -6.53
CA ALA A 89 11.18 -8.23 -6.48
C ALA A 89 10.65 -7.49 -5.23
N LEU A 90 9.37 -7.69 -4.89
CA LEU A 90 8.74 -7.11 -3.71
C LEU A 90 9.44 -7.58 -2.42
N SER A 91 9.72 -8.89 -2.30
CA SER A 91 10.48 -9.46 -1.19
C SER A 91 11.91 -8.92 -1.11
N ALA A 92 12.52 -8.61 -2.27
CA ALA A 92 13.83 -7.96 -2.35
C ALA A 92 13.78 -6.45 -2.08
N LYS A 93 12.60 -5.88 -1.76
CA LYS A 93 12.35 -4.44 -1.59
C LYS A 93 12.64 -3.61 -2.85
N ASP A 94 12.70 -4.24 -4.02
CA ASP A 94 12.78 -3.58 -5.32
C ASP A 94 11.36 -3.26 -5.81
N PHE A 95 10.78 -2.22 -5.20
CA PHE A 95 9.37 -1.86 -5.41
C PHE A 95 9.09 -1.36 -6.83
N ALA A 96 10.03 -0.65 -7.45
CA ALA A 96 9.91 -0.18 -8.82
C ALA A 96 9.87 -1.34 -9.83
N LYS A 97 10.74 -2.34 -9.64
CA LYS A 97 10.70 -3.55 -10.48
C LYS A 97 9.45 -4.38 -10.23
N ALA A 98 9.00 -4.48 -8.98
CA ALA A 98 7.75 -5.16 -8.65
C ALA A 98 6.55 -4.50 -9.36
N GLU A 99 6.44 -3.16 -9.29
CA GLU A 99 5.42 -2.38 -10.00
C GLU A 99 5.43 -2.67 -11.50
N GLN A 100 6.61 -2.65 -12.14
CA GLN A 100 6.74 -2.97 -13.56
C GLN A 100 6.22 -4.39 -13.88
N LEU A 101 6.68 -5.40 -13.14
CA LEU A 101 6.35 -6.80 -13.40
C LEU A 101 4.86 -7.10 -13.21
N TYR A 102 4.21 -6.52 -12.19
CA TYR A 102 2.76 -6.67 -12.04
C TYR A 102 1.97 -5.92 -13.13
N SER A 103 2.43 -4.74 -13.55
CA SER A 103 1.81 -3.99 -14.64
C SER A 103 1.86 -4.78 -15.96
N GLU A 104 2.98 -5.43 -16.24
CA GLU A 104 3.12 -6.33 -17.39
C GLU A 104 2.19 -7.56 -17.27
N ALA A 105 2.03 -8.14 -16.08
CA ALA A 105 1.09 -9.24 -15.84
C ALA A 105 -0.36 -8.82 -16.13
N ILE A 106 -0.77 -7.63 -15.67
CA ILE A 106 -2.10 -7.06 -15.92
C ILE A 106 -2.32 -6.78 -17.40
N ALA A 107 -1.30 -6.29 -18.11
CA ALA A 107 -1.41 -6.04 -19.56
C ALA A 107 -1.64 -7.33 -20.36
N LEU A 108 -1.10 -8.46 -19.90
CA LEU A 108 -1.33 -9.77 -20.52
C LEU A 108 -2.68 -10.38 -20.15
N SER A 109 -3.12 -10.15 -18.91
CA SER A 109 -4.36 -10.67 -18.35
C SER A 109 -5.06 -9.59 -17.52
N PRO A 110 -5.85 -8.69 -18.17
CA PRO A 110 -6.48 -7.57 -17.49
C PRO A 110 -7.73 -7.96 -16.70
N ALA A 111 -8.41 -9.04 -17.10
CA ALA A 111 -9.63 -9.55 -16.47
C ALA A 111 -9.65 -11.09 -16.48
N GLY A 112 -8.49 -11.72 -16.37
CA GLY A 112 -8.35 -13.16 -16.21
C GLY A 112 -8.57 -13.62 -14.76
N PRO A 113 -8.47 -14.94 -14.52
CA PRO A 113 -8.82 -15.54 -13.23
C PRO A 113 -8.07 -14.96 -12.03
N ASN A 114 -6.82 -14.57 -12.22
CA ASN A 114 -5.94 -14.07 -11.14
C ASN A 114 -5.64 -12.57 -11.25
N SER A 115 -6.29 -11.83 -12.15
CA SER A 115 -6.03 -10.40 -12.37
C SER A 115 -6.29 -9.56 -11.12
N HIS A 116 -7.30 -9.92 -10.32
CA HIS A 116 -7.55 -9.30 -9.02
C HIS A 116 -6.34 -9.39 -8.07
N ILE A 117 -5.58 -10.49 -8.13
CA ILE A 117 -4.36 -10.69 -7.34
C ILE A 117 -3.23 -9.79 -7.87
N TYR A 118 -3.06 -9.70 -9.19
CA TYR A 118 -2.01 -8.86 -9.79
C TYR A 118 -2.22 -7.39 -9.44
N LEU A 119 -3.46 -6.88 -9.57
CA LEU A 119 -3.84 -5.52 -9.19
C LEU A 119 -3.57 -5.25 -7.71
N SER A 120 -3.92 -6.19 -6.83
CA SER A 120 -3.70 -6.02 -5.39
C SER A 120 -2.21 -6.07 -5.03
N ASN A 121 -1.40 -6.86 -5.73
CA ASN A 121 0.04 -6.91 -5.51
C ASN A 121 0.77 -5.68 -6.10
N LEU A 122 0.28 -5.14 -7.22
CA LEU A 122 0.69 -3.84 -7.75
C LEU A 122 0.43 -2.75 -6.72
N ALA A 123 -0.78 -2.69 -6.18
CA ALA A 123 -1.16 -1.79 -5.09
C ALA A 123 -0.20 -1.93 -3.88
N ALA A 124 0.21 -3.15 -3.52
CA ALA A 124 1.18 -3.35 -2.45
C ALA A 124 2.57 -2.76 -2.75
N ALA A 125 3.06 -2.86 -4.00
CA ALA A 125 4.31 -2.24 -4.42
C ALA A 125 4.19 -0.70 -4.41
N GLN A 126 3.08 -0.18 -4.91
CA GLN A 126 2.80 1.25 -5.01
C GLN A 126 2.64 1.93 -3.65
N MET A 127 2.15 1.22 -2.64
CA MET A 127 2.14 1.71 -1.25
C MET A 127 3.54 2.08 -0.75
N TYR A 128 4.58 1.31 -1.13
CA TYR A 128 5.97 1.64 -0.78
C TYR A 128 6.58 2.76 -1.62
N LEU A 129 6.00 3.01 -2.79
CA LEU A 129 6.38 4.11 -3.67
C LEU A 129 5.57 5.38 -3.38
N GLU A 130 4.71 5.35 -2.36
CA GLU A 130 3.86 6.46 -1.93
C GLU A 130 2.89 6.96 -3.03
N LYS A 131 2.52 6.07 -3.96
CA LYS A 131 1.58 6.36 -5.06
C LYS A 131 0.14 6.06 -4.65
N TYR A 132 -0.37 6.75 -3.65
CA TYR A 132 -1.61 6.36 -2.97
C TYR A 132 -2.86 6.44 -3.84
N ASP A 133 -2.95 7.40 -4.76
CA ASP A 133 -4.06 7.47 -5.73
C ASP A 133 -4.09 6.24 -6.64
N ASP A 134 -2.94 5.81 -7.17
CA ASP A 134 -2.83 4.59 -7.99
C ASP A 134 -3.20 3.33 -7.19
N VAL A 135 -2.91 3.30 -5.89
CA VAL A 135 -3.29 2.21 -4.99
C VAL A 135 -4.80 2.11 -4.88
N VAL A 136 -5.50 3.25 -4.71
CA VAL A 136 -6.97 3.30 -4.65
C VAL A 136 -7.56 2.68 -5.91
N ASP A 137 -7.17 3.19 -7.09
CA ASP A 137 -7.64 2.71 -8.39
C ASP A 137 -7.44 1.19 -8.58
N ASN A 138 -6.25 0.69 -8.23
CA ASN A 138 -5.92 -0.72 -8.39
C ASN A 138 -6.67 -1.61 -7.39
N CYS A 139 -6.87 -1.14 -6.15
CA CYS A 139 -7.66 -1.86 -5.16
C CYS A 139 -9.15 -1.90 -5.56
N GLU A 140 -9.73 -0.82 -6.06
CA GLU A 140 -11.11 -0.79 -6.53
C GLU A 140 -11.34 -1.74 -7.70
N LYS A 141 -10.45 -1.73 -8.71
CA LYS A 141 -10.48 -2.72 -9.81
C LYS A 141 -10.31 -4.15 -9.32
N SER A 142 -9.44 -4.39 -8.33
CA SER A 142 -9.27 -5.71 -7.72
C SER A 142 -10.55 -6.20 -7.06
N ILE A 143 -11.26 -5.32 -6.34
CA ILE A 143 -12.55 -5.59 -5.70
C ILE A 143 -13.63 -5.85 -6.74
N GLU A 144 -13.67 -5.07 -7.83
CA GLU A 144 -14.62 -5.29 -8.94
C GLU A 144 -14.45 -6.69 -9.55
N LEU A 145 -13.20 -7.12 -9.78
CA LEU A 145 -12.90 -8.44 -10.34
C LEU A 145 -13.15 -9.58 -9.34
N ASN A 146 -12.87 -9.38 -8.05
CA ASN A 146 -13.15 -10.35 -7.01
C ASN A 146 -13.57 -9.68 -5.69
N PRO A 147 -14.88 -9.52 -5.46
CA PRO A 147 -15.41 -8.88 -4.25
C PRO A 147 -15.08 -9.62 -2.95
N LYS A 148 -14.63 -10.89 -3.03
CA LYS A 148 -14.26 -11.71 -1.86
C LYS A 148 -12.77 -11.58 -1.50
N TYR A 149 -12.00 -10.79 -2.23
CA TYR A 149 -10.56 -10.68 -2.01
C TYR A 149 -10.22 -9.64 -0.93
N VAL A 150 -10.29 -10.05 0.34
CA VAL A 150 -10.14 -9.15 1.51
C VAL A 150 -8.88 -8.28 1.51
N LYS A 151 -7.77 -8.77 0.93
CA LYS A 151 -6.50 -8.00 0.86
C LYS A 151 -6.63 -6.70 0.07
N ALA A 152 -7.55 -6.62 -0.90
CA ALA A 152 -7.78 -5.38 -1.63
C ALA A 152 -8.46 -4.32 -0.74
N TYR A 153 -9.43 -4.72 0.08
CA TYR A 153 -10.09 -3.81 1.04
C TYR A 153 -9.13 -3.29 2.11
N SER A 154 -8.27 -4.17 2.66
CA SER A 154 -7.30 -3.73 3.67
C SER A 154 -6.27 -2.74 3.10
N ARG A 155 -5.87 -2.93 1.83
CA ARG A 155 -4.95 -2.00 1.14
C ARG A 155 -5.65 -0.69 0.76
N LEU A 156 -6.90 -0.75 0.31
CA LEU A 156 -7.72 0.43 0.03
C LEU A 156 -7.89 1.32 1.27
N GLY A 157 -8.26 0.73 2.41
CA GLY A 157 -8.38 1.47 3.66
C GLY A 157 -7.05 2.08 4.11
N ALA A 158 -5.94 1.36 3.93
CA ALA A 158 -4.61 1.88 4.23
C ALA A 158 -4.21 3.05 3.32
N ALA A 159 -4.56 3.02 2.04
CA ALA A 159 -4.31 4.12 1.10
C ALA A 159 -5.10 5.38 1.49
N TYR A 160 -6.39 5.23 1.79
CA TYR A 160 -7.21 6.35 2.26
C TYR A 160 -6.70 6.96 3.57
N LEU A 161 -6.10 6.17 4.47
CA LEU A 161 -5.44 6.72 5.66
C LEU A 161 -4.21 7.58 5.34
N GLN A 162 -3.49 7.29 4.25
CA GLN A 162 -2.35 8.10 3.81
C GLN A 162 -2.81 9.37 3.06
N LEU A 163 -3.95 9.29 2.38
CA LEU A 163 -4.61 10.43 1.74
C LEU A 163 -5.39 11.33 2.73
N GLU A 164 -5.38 10.99 4.02
CA GLU A 164 -6.15 11.64 5.09
C GLU A 164 -7.69 11.59 4.91
N ASP A 165 -8.18 10.75 4.00
CA ASP A 165 -9.61 10.48 3.77
C ASP A 165 -10.15 9.47 4.79
N ILE A 166 -10.22 9.89 6.05
CA ILE A 166 -10.53 9.00 7.19
C ILE A 166 -11.89 8.29 7.05
N ASP A 167 -12.91 8.96 6.53
CA ASP A 167 -14.25 8.37 6.37
C ASP A 167 -14.24 7.23 5.32
N LEU A 168 -13.51 7.41 4.20
CA LEU A 168 -13.34 6.38 3.18
C LEU A 168 -12.47 5.22 3.68
N ALA A 169 -11.48 5.49 4.54
CA ALA A 169 -10.70 4.44 5.19
C ALA A 169 -11.57 3.56 6.09
N ILE A 170 -12.44 4.17 6.91
CA ILE A 170 -13.39 3.46 7.79
C ILE A 170 -14.32 2.57 6.96
N ASP A 171 -14.88 3.10 5.87
CA ASP A 171 -15.74 2.34 4.96
C ASP A 171 -14.99 1.14 4.35
N ALA A 172 -13.82 1.35 3.77
CA ALA A 172 -13.05 0.30 3.13
C ALA A 172 -12.68 -0.84 4.09
N PHE A 173 -12.21 -0.52 5.30
CA PHE A 173 -11.91 -1.55 6.31
C PHE A 173 -13.17 -2.26 6.81
N SER A 174 -14.30 -1.54 6.95
CA SER A 174 -15.57 -2.13 7.37
C SER A 174 -16.08 -3.13 6.34
N ARG A 175 -16.08 -2.77 5.05
CA ARG A 175 -16.39 -3.70 3.94
C ARG A 175 -15.45 -4.91 3.90
N GLY A 176 -14.16 -4.71 4.18
CA GLY A 176 -13.21 -5.80 4.33
C GLY A 176 -13.59 -6.80 5.44
N LEU A 177 -14.10 -6.30 6.57
CA LEU A 177 -14.59 -7.14 7.68
C LEU A 177 -15.94 -7.80 7.42
N GLU A 178 -16.77 -7.24 6.53
CA GLU A 178 -17.96 -7.94 6.05
C GLU A 178 -17.59 -9.18 5.21
N VAL A 179 -16.50 -9.10 4.46
CA VAL A 179 -15.96 -10.21 3.66
C VAL A 179 -15.24 -11.24 4.52
N ASP A 180 -14.38 -10.80 5.42
CA ASP A 180 -13.66 -11.65 6.39
C ASP A 180 -13.64 -10.97 7.77
N PRO A 181 -14.57 -11.34 8.66
CA PRO A 181 -14.67 -10.77 10.01
C PRO A 181 -13.45 -11.05 10.89
N THR A 182 -12.59 -12.00 10.49
CA THR A 182 -11.39 -12.37 11.26
C THR A 182 -10.15 -11.62 10.80
N ASN A 183 -10.24 -10.82 9.74
CA ASN A 183 -9.09 -10.17 9.13
C ASN A 183 -8.41 -9.14 10.06
N ASP A 184 -7.21 -9.49 10.55
CA ASP A 184 -6.48 -8.64 11.51
C ASP A 184 -6.08 -7.27 10.94
N MET A 185 -5.77 -7.21 9.65
CA MET A 185 -5.41 -5.97 8.97
C MET A 185 -6.59 -5.00 8.91
N CYS A 186 -7.79 -5.49 8.58
CA CYS A 186 -8.98 -4.64 8.57
C CYS A 186 -9.40 -4.22 9.98
N LYS A 187 -9.30 -5.11 10.98
CA LYS A 187 -9.58 -4.76 12.39
C LYS A 187 -8.66 -3.64 12.89
N SER A 188 -7.36 -3.82 12.68
CA SER A 188 -6.34 -2.87 13.14
C SER A 188 -6.47 -1.54 12.40
N GLY A 189 -6.65 -1.58 11.08
CA GLY A 189 -6.85 -0.37 10.27
C GLY A 189 -8.12 0.40 10.63
N LEU A 190 -9.24 -0.30 10.88
CA LEU A 190 -10.48 0.32 11.34
C LEU A 190 -10.33 0.98 12.71
N HIS A 191 -9.58 0.36 13.63
CA HIS A 191 -9.28 0.95 14.92
C HIS A 191 -8.45 2.23 14.79
N ASP A 192 -7.37 2.21 13.99
CA ASP A 192 -6.55 3.40 13.71
C ASP A 192 -7.38 4.52 13.09
N ALA A 193 -8.17 4.21 12.05
CA ALA A 193 -9.02 5.19 11.37
C ALA A 193 -10.02 5.87 12.33
N ARG A 194 -10.67 5.10 13.21
CA ARG A 194 -11.60 5.64 14.23
C ARG A 194 -10.90 6.51 15.27
N ASN A 195 -9.69 6.13 15.69
CA ASN A 195 -8.91 6.95 16.62
C ASN A 195 -8.57 8.30 15.98
N ARG A 196 -8.10 8.31 14.72
CA ARG A 196 -7.83 9.54 13.97
C ARG A 196 -9.09 10.40 13.81
N GLN A 197 -10.23 9.79 13.49
CA GLN A 197 -11.51 10.49 13.39
C GLN A 197 -11.90 11.22 14.69
N SER A 198 -11.76 10.54 15.84
CA SER A 198 -12.02 11.13 17.17
C SER A 198 -11.09 12.31 17.48
N HIS A 199 -9.80 12.18 17.15
CA HIS A 199 -8.84 13.27 17.33
C HIS A 199 -9.14 14.48 16.43
N LEU A 200 -9.66 14.29 15.23
CA LEU A 200 -10.08 15.40 14.35
C LEU A 200 -11.33 16.11 14.92
N GLN A 201 -12.28 15.36 15.46
CA GLN A 201 -13.49 15.94 16.06
C GLN A 201 -13.18 16.75 17.33
N THR A 202 -12.25 16.28 18.17
CA THR A 202 -11.82 17.02 19.37
C THR A 202 -11.03 18.28 19.05
N ARG A 203 -10.28 18.32 17.92
CA ARG A 203 -9.59 19.53 17.44
C ARG A 203 -10.54 20.56 16.83
N ASN A 204 -11.62 20.12 16.19
CA ASN A 204 -12.59 20.98 15.52
C ASN A 204 -13.80 21.34 16.41
N ALA A 205 -13.87 20.80 17.63
CA ALA A 205 -14.89 21.21 18.60
C ALA A 205 -14.71 22.71 18.91
N PRO A 206 -15.78 23.53 18.79
CA PRO A 206 -15.70 24.91 19.24
C PRO A 206 -15.26 24.93 20.70
N PRO A 207 -14.39 25.87 21.10
CA PRO A 207 -14.07 26.02 22.52
C PRO A 207 -15.40 26.08 23.29
N PRO A 208 -15.52 25.37 24.42
CA PRO A 208 -16.78 25.18 25.09
C PRO A 208 -17.51 26.52 25.23
N ALA A 209 -18.70 26.60 24.64
CA ALA A 209 -19.56 27.76 24.67
C ALA A 209 -20.10 27.93 26.10
N GLY A 210 -19.26 28.49 26.98
CA GLY A 210 -19.54 28.62 28.40
C GLY A 210 -18.26 28.54 29.21
N GLY A 211 -17.60 29.69 29.42
CA GLY A 211 -16.44 29.74 30.31
C GLY A 211 -15.45 30.88 30.05
N GLY A 212 -15.89 32.03 29.53
CA GLY A 212 -15.11 33.28 29.53
C GLY A 212 -14.95 33.90 30.93
N GLY A 213 -14.84 33.07 31.96
CA GLY A 213 -14.42 33.49 33.29
C GLY A 213 -13.19 32.66 33.62
N MET A 214 -12.02 33.31 33.68
CA MET A 214 -10.97 32.78 34.53
C MET A 214 -11.64 32.42 35.88
N PRO A 215 -11.44 31.22 36.42
CA PRO A 215 -11.85 30.95 37.80
C PRO A 215 -11.26 32.06 38.66
N ASP A 216 -12.10 32.65 39.51
CA ASP A 216 -11.75 33.81 40.34
C ASP A 216 -10.41 33.58 41.04
N LEU A 217 -9.36 34.19 40.48
CA LEU A 217 -8.01 34.13 41.04
C LEU A 217 -7.93 34.94 42.33
N SER A 218 -8.98 35.62 42.80
CA SER A 218 -9.03 36.12 44.18
C SER A 218 -9.02 34.98 45.20
N ALA A 219 -9.56 33.80 44.87
CA ALA A 219 -9.42 32.61 45.71
C ALA A 219 -7.98 32.05 45.70
N LEU A 220 -7.26 32.19 44.57
CA LEU A 220 -5.85 31.77 44.46
C LEU A 220 -4.87 32.80 45.05
N ALA A 221 -5.20 34.10 44.99
CA ALA A 221 -4.42 35.17 45.61
C ALA A 221 -4.48 35.10 47.15
N GLY A 222 -5.59 34.63 47.72
CA GLY A 222 -5.68 34.27 49.14
C GLY A 222 -4.87 33.03 49.50
N MET A 223 -4.63 32.12 48.55
CA MET A 223 -3.91 30.87 48.75
C MET A 223 -2.39 30.99 48.47
N MET A 224 -1.95 31.98 47.69
CA MET A 224 -0.56 32.09 47.20
C MET A 224 0.21 33.35 47.67
N GLY A 225 -0.28 34.11 48.65
CA GLY A 225 0.57 35.09 49.34
C GLY A 225 -0.08 36.42 49.69
N GLY A 226 -1.06 36.39 50.59
CA GLY A 226 -1.36 37.54 51.44
C GLY A 226 -0.47 37.52 52.68
N ALA A 227 0.65 38.25 52.62
CA ALA A 227 1.47 38.71 53.75
C ALA A 227 1.82 37.71 54.88
N GLY A 228 3.03 37.13 54.82
CA GLY A 228 3.66 36.50 55.99
C GLY A 228 4.32 35.17 55.65
N GLY A 229 5.64 35.11 55.81
CA GLY A 229 6.45 33.94 55.46
C GLY A 229 6.06 32.64 56.15
N GLY A 230 6.42 31.52 55.53
CA GLY A 230 6.34 30.20 56.16
C GLY A 230 6.40 29.08 55.14
N ALA A 231 7.40 28.22 55.27
CA ALA A 231 7.60 27.01 54.48
C ALA A 231 6.35 26.09 54.49
N GLY A 232 5.94 25.58 53.33
CA GLY A 232 4.76 24.71 53.22
C GLY A 232 4.68 23.92 51.90
N GLY A 233 5.80 23.41 51.41
CA GLY A 233 5.85 22.56 50.22
C GLY A 233 5.23 21.18 50.44
N LEU A 234 4.38 20.74 49.51
CA LEU A 234 3.87 19.38 49.26
C LEU A 234 3.08 18.65 50.39
N ALA A 235 3.40 18.87 51.67
CA ALA A 235 2.70 18.26 52.82
C ALA A 235 1.29 18.83 53.04
N GLY A 236 1.06 20.10 52.68
CA GLY A 236 -0.26 20.73 52.72
C GLY A 236 -1.19 20.31 51.57
N LEU A 237 -0.62 19.78 50.49
CA LEU A 237 -1.38 19.33 49.31
C LEU A 237 -2.08 17.98 49.60
N MET A 238 -1.42 17.10 50.36
CA MET A 238 -1.88 15.74 50.66
C MET A 238 -2.86 15.65 51.83
N SER A 239 -3.00 16.74 52.60
CA SER A 239 -3.96 16.89 53.70
C SER A 239 -5.28 17.53 53.27
N ASN A 240 -5.43 17.85 51.98
CA ASN A 240 -6.64 18.46 51.43
C ASN A 240 -7.79 17.42 51.34
N PRO A 241 -8.92 17.60 52.06
CA PRO A 241 -10.05 16.67 52.06
C PRO A 241 -10.64 16.43 50.66
N ALA A 242 -10.58 17.43 49.78
CA ALA A 242 -11.03 17.32 48.39
C ALA A 242 -10.18 16.33 47.57
N MET A 243 -8.87 16.28 47.84
CA MET A 243 -7.95 15.34 47.18
C MET A 243 -8.13 13.92 47.73
N GLN A 244 -8.44 13.78 49.02
CA GLN A 244 -8.77 12.49 49.62
C GLN A 244 -10.08 11.92 49.06
N GLN A 245 -11.10 12.75 48.83
CA GLN A 245 -12.32 12.34 48.16
C GLN A 245 -12.08 11.93 46.70
N MET A 246 -11.25 12.67 45.97
CA MET A 246 -10.86 12.33 44.61
C MET A 246 -10.09 11.01 44.54
N ALA A 247 -9.15 10.78 45.46
CA ALA A 247 -8.39 9.53 45.55
C ALA A 247 -9.29 8.33 45.94
N ALA A 248 -10.25 8.53 46.84
CA ALA A 248 -11.22 7.50 47.21
C ALA A 248 -12.15 7.14 46.03
N GLN A 249 -12.56 8.12 45.23
CA GLN A 249 -13.39 7.93 44.05
C GLN A 249 -12.62 7.23 42.92
N MET A 250 -11.32 7.49 42.81
CA MET A 250 -10.42 6.85 41.86
C MET A 250 -10.15 5.37 42.23
N MET A 251 -10.03 5.05 43.52
CA MET A 251 -9.90 3.65 44.00
C MET A 251 -11.18 2.83 43.88
N GLN A 252 -12.35 3.47 43.87
CA GLN A 252 -13.64 2.79 43.70
C GLN A 252 -14.01 2.52 42.24
N ASN A 253 -13.17 2.92 41.28
CA ASN A 253 -13.45 2.78 39.86
C ASN A 253 -12.80 1.50 39.28
N PRO A 254 -13.54 0.38 39.11
CA PRO A 254 -12.98 -0.89 38.66
C PRO A 254 -12.41 -0.85 37.23
N GLN A 255 -12.85 0.08 36.37
CA GLN A 255 -12.25 0.28 35.05
C GLN A 255 -10.80 0.80 35.11
N MET A 256 -10.43 1.57 36.14
CA MET A 256 -9.08 2.09 36.31
C MET A 256 -8.08 1.03 36.82
N MET A 257 -8.53 0.10 37.65
CA MET A 257 -7.73 -1.06 38.07
C MET A 257 -7.41 -2.01 36.91
N ALA A 258 -8.34 -2.15 35.95
CA ALA A 258 -8.09 -2.90 34.72
C ALA A 258 -7.07 -2.21 33.80
N MET A 259 -7.07 -0.86 33.78
CA MET A 259 -6.09 -0.06 33.03
C MET A 259 -4.68 -0.13 33.66
N TYR A 260 -4.60 -0.14 34.99
CA TYR A 260 -3.32 -0.22 35.72
C TYR A 260 -2.65 -1.60 35.60
N ASN A 261 -3.42 -2.69 35.68
CA ASN A 261 -2.88 -4.04 35.46
C ASN A 261 -2.42 -4.32 34.02
N HIS A 262 -2.85 -3.51 33.04
CA HIS A 262 -2.43 -3.65 31.64
C HIS A 262 -1.21 -2.78 31.25
N HIS A 263 -0.68 -1.94 32.15
CA HIS A 263 0.31 -0.92 31.79
C HIS A 263 1.78 -1.23 32.13
N HIS A 264 2.11 -2.48 32.51
CA HIS A 264 3.48 -2.85 32.89
C HIS A 264 4.27 -3.69 31.90
N HIS A 265 3.93 -3.70 30.60
CA HIS A 265 4.82 -4.23 29.54
C HIS A 265 4.67 -3.51 28.19
N MET A 266 4.99 -2.22 28.13
CA MET A 266 5.29 -1.56 26.85
C MET A 266 6.56 -0.74 27.01
N ASP A 267 7.69 -1.45 26.94
CA ASP A 267 9.00 -0.84 26.72
C ASP A 267 8.99 -0.18 25.33
N TYR A 268 9.16 1.14 25.35
CA TYR A 268 9.39 1.98 24.19
C TYR A 268 10.78 1.71 23.62
N ALA A 269 10.91 0.73 22.72
CA ALA A 269 12.09 0.59 21.86
C ALA A 269 11.70 -0.11 20.54
N GLY A 270 11.69 0.64 19.43
CA GLY A 270 11.65 0.06 18.07
C GLY A 270 10.48 0.52 17.18
N GLN A 271 10.43 1.80 16.83
CA GLN A 271 9.69 2.26 15.65
C GLN A 271 10.40 1.76 14.38
N THR A 272 10.16 0.52 13.95
CA THR A 272 10.38 0.09 12.54
C THR A 272 9.55 -1.12 12.10
N ASP A 273 8.86 -1.84 12.98
CA ASP A 273 8.50 -3.24 12.65
C ASP A 273 6.99 -3.50 12.41
N GLY A 274 6.19 -2.44 12.23
CA GLY A 274 4.76 -2.58 11.88
C GLY A 274 4.49 -2.83 10.39
N TRP A 275 5.36 -2.33 9.51
CA TRP A 275 5.13 -2.31 8.06
C TRP A 275 5.23 -3.69 7.39
N THR A 276 6.03 -4.61 7.93
CA THR A 276 6.21 -5.97 7.42
C THR A 276 4.99 -6.88 7.63
N MET A 277 4.12 -6.59 8.62
CA MET A 277 2.86 -7.35 8.79
C MET A 277 1.79 -6.95 7.78
N ILE A 278 1.78 -5.68 7.34
CA ILE A 278 0.77 -5.11 6.43
C ILE A 278 0.75 -5.79 5.06
N ILE A 279 1.90 -6.34 4.64
CA ILE A 279 2.09 -6.88 3.28
C ILE A 279 1.80 -8.37 3.14
N GLY A 280 1.59 -9.11 4.23
CA GLY A 280 1.28 -10.53 4.15
C GLY A 280 2.34 -11.37 3.43
N LEU A 281 3.63 -11.00 3.55
CA LEU A 281 4.74 -11.90 3.21
C LEU A 281 4.84 -12.95 4.32
N LYS A 282 4.13 -14.07 4.16
CA LYS A 282 4.61 -15.33 4.72
C LYS A 282 5.64 -15.88 3.73
N THR A 283 6.87 -16.05 4.21
CA THR A 283 7.88 -16.92 3.60
C THR A 283 7.32 -18.29 3.29
#